data_AF-A0A662HIG7-F1
#
_entry.id   AF-A0A662HIG7-F1
#
_cell.length_a   1.000
_cell.length_b   1.000
_cell.length_c   1.000
_cell.angle_alpha   90.00
_cell.angle_beta   90.00
_cell.angle_gamma   90.00
#
_symmetry.space_group_name_H-M   'P 1'
#
loop_
_entity.id
_entity.type
_entity.pdbx_description
1 polymer ?
#
loop_
_entity_poly.entity_id
_entity_poly.type
_entity_poly.pdbx_seq_one_letter_code
_entity_poly.pdbx_strand_id
1 'polypeptide(L)'
;MVENKYVFYGLIAGAITGVVLGVSFLSITGTLNELVREIIIYQLTVANAPQEVIDKTLTEIGNLMSYIVWIAPPAYVFQMLILGALFGALESFIINRFRLNVLVAAVLSGGIFITTLTILPIAVLTYIEPKIVSIILKHINLAFILMPGIIYTTLLTIFSGVKGPWNKVKEETISP
;
A
#
# COMPACT_ATOMS: atom_id res chain seq x y z
N MET A 1 9.28 -15.20 -24.24
CA MET A 1 9.06 -13.98 -23.42
C MET A 1 7.89 -14.14 -22.44
N VAL A 2 7.97 -15.12 -21.53
CA VAL A 2 6.94 -15.35 -20.49
C VAL A 2 7.10 -14.37 -19.31
N GLU A 3 8.32 -13.87 -19.07
CA GLU A 3 8.65 -13.02 -17.93
C GLU A 3 7.94 -11.66 -17.91
N ASN A 4 7.60 -11.10 -19.06
CA ASN A 4 7.09 -9.72 -19.14
C ASN A 4 5.58 -9.59 -18.86
N LYS A 5 4.78 -10.66 -19.01
CA LYS A 5 3.30 -10.52 -18.86
C LYS A 5 2.85 -10.33 -17.42
N TYR A 6 3.48 -11.01 -16.48
CA TYR A 6 3.10 -10.92 -15.06
C TYR A 6 3.55 -9.59 -14.45
N VAL A 7 4.66 -9.03 -14.92
CA VAL A 7 5.07 -7.64 -14.60
C VAL A 7 4.01 -6.65 -15.10
N PHE A 8 3.52 -6.82 -16.32
CA PHE A 8 2.45 -5.98 -16.87
C PHE A 8 1.12 -6.11 -16.10
N TYR A 9 0.72 -7.33 -15.74
CA TYR A 9 -0.47 -7.54 -14.90
C TYR A 9 -0.30 -6.92 -13.51
N GLY A 10 0.89 -7.07 -12.92
CA GLY A 10 1.26 -6.40 -11.67
C GLY A 10 1.21 -4.89 -11.77
N LEU A 11 1.69 -4.30 -12.86
CA LEU A 11 1.61 -2.86 -13.14
C LEU A 11 0.14 -2.37 -13.18
N ILE A 12 -0.73 -3.06 -13.92
CA ILE A 12 -2.15 -2.68 -14.01
C ILE A 12 -2.84 -2.82 -12.64
N ALA A 13 -2.61 -3.95 -11.94
CA ALA A 13 -3.14 -4.17 -10.60
C ALA A 13 -2.67 -3.07 -9.63
N GLY A 14 -1.38 -2.71 -9.70
CA GLY A 14 -0.78 -1.62 -8.96
C GLY A 14 -1.43 -0.27 -9.27
N ALA A 15 -1.57 0.09 -10.54
CA ALA A 15 -2.19 1.35 -10.96
C ALA A 15 -3.61 1.51 -10.41
N ILE A 16 -4.45 0.48 -10.61
CA ILE A 16 -5.84 0.50 -10.13
C ILE A 16 -5.87 0.59 -8.59
N THR A 17 -5.03 -0.20 -7.91
CA THR A 17 -4.95 -0.13 -6.44
C THR A 17 -4.53 1.26 -5.97
N GLY A 18 -3.51 1.86 -6.59
CA GLY A 18 -3.05 3.21 -6.26
C GLY A 18 -4.12 4.28 -6.46
N VAL A 19 -4.93 4.18 -7.51
CA VAL A 19 -6.08 5.08 -7.73
C VAL A 19 -7.12 4.90 -6.62
N VAL A 20 -7.48 3.66 -6.29
CA VAL A 20 -8.44 3.38 -5.21
C VAL A 20 -7.94 3.93 -3.86
N LEU A 21 -6.66 3.74 -3.55
CA LEU A 21 -6.05 4.28 -2.32
C LEU A 21 -6.00 5.80 -2.33
N GLY A 22 -5.62 6.41 -3.45
CA GLY A 22 -5.56 7.86 -3.59
C GLY A 22 -6.93 8.52 -3.38
N VAL A 23 -8.00 7.92 -3.92
CA VAL A 23 -9.37 8.38 -3.68
C VAL A 23 -9.79 8.13 -2.23
N SER A 24 -9.53 6.94 -1.70
CA SER A 24 -9.91 6.56 -0.33
C SER A 24 -9.22 7.43 0.72
N PHE A 25 -7.98 7.86 0.46
CA PHE A 25 -7.23 8.76 1.32
C PHE A 25 -7.97 10.08 1.55
N LEU A 26 -8.57 10.65 0.50
CA LEU A 26 -9.30 11.92 0.58
C LEU A 26 -10.46 11.82 1.59
N SER A 27 -11.13 10.67 1.66
CA SER A 27 -12.24 10.42 2.58
C SER A 27 -11.85 10.34 4.05
N ILE A 28 -10.58 10.07 4.36
CA ILE A 28 -10.10 9.89 5.74
C ILE A 28 -9.11 10.96 6.21
N THR A 29 -8.93 12.02 5.42
CA THR A 29 -7.96 13.11 5.71
C THR A 29 -8.14 13.73 7.10
N GLY A 30 -9.38 13.96 7.54
CA GLY A 30 -9.67 14.45 8.89
C GLY A 30 -9.21 13.49 9.99
N THR A 31 -9.55 12.20 9.84
CA THR A 31 -9.13 11.12 10.74
C THR A 31 -7.61 10.98 10.81
N LEU A 32 -6.91 11.17 9.69
CA LEU A 32 -5.44 11.15 9.64
C LEU A 32 -4.81 12.34 10.38
N ASN A 33 -5.41 13.53 10.29
CA ASN A 33 -4.94 14.69 11.03
C ASN A 33 -5.05 14.48 12.54
N GLU A 34 -6.18 13.93 13.01
CA GLU A 34 -6.36 13.57 14.43
C GLU A 34 -5.38 12.49 14.88
N LEU A 35 -5.19 11.45 14.06
CA LEU A 35 -4.22 10.39 14.32
C LEU A 35 -2.81 10.95 14.50
N VAL A 36 -2.33 11.76 13.56
CA VAL A 36 -0.98 12.35 13.61
C VAL A 36 -0.83 13.23 14.85
N ARG A 37 -1.85 14.05 15.16
CA ARG A 37 -1.84 14.89 16.37
C ARG A 37 -1.73 14.06 17.65
N GLU A 38 -2.52 13.00 17.79
CA GLU A 38 -2.50 12.15 19.00
C GLU A 38 -1.16 11.42 19.16
N ILE A 39 -0.56 10.93 18.06
CA ILE A 39 0.77 10.31 18.08
C ILE A 39 1.81 11.32 18.58
N ILE A 40 1.74 12.56 18.12
CA ILE A 40 2.75 13.58 18.44
C ILE A 40 2.62 14.09 19.86
N ILE A 41 1.39 14.33 20.32
CA ILE A 41 1.14 14.65 21.73
C ILE A 41 1.69 13.53 22.60
N TYR A 42 1.38 12.27 22.30
CA TYR A 42 1.88 11.13 23.05
C TYR A 42 3.42 11.10 23.10
N GLN A 43 4.08 11.16 21.94
CA GLN A 43 5.55 11.09 21.85
C GLN A 43 6.24 12.24 22.60
N LEU A 44 5.76 13.48 22.42
CA LEU A 44 6.35 14.64 23.07
C LEU A 44 6.07 14.67 24.58
N THR A 45 4.90 14.23 25.02
CA THR A 45 4.61 14.08 26.45
C THR A 45 5.49 13.01 27.09
N VAL A 46 5.69 11.85 26.46
CA VAL A 46 6.60 10.81 26.95
C VAL A 46 8.04 11.31 27.01
N ALA A 47 8.43 12.16 26.07
CA ALA A 47 9.74 12.82 26.06
C ALA A 47 9.88 13.98 27.07
N ASN A 48 8.85 14.28 27.88
CA ASN A 48 8.78 15.42 28.80
C ASN A 48 9.01 16.78 28.11
N ALA A 49 8.53 16.94 26.87
CA ALA A 49 8.61 18.21 26.18
C ALA A 49 7.71 19.27 26.85
N PRO A 50 8.14 20.55 26.91
CA PRO A 50 7.29 21.65 27.38
C PRO A 50 6.03 21.82 26.52
N GLN A 51 4.93 22.28 27.13
CA GLN A 51 3.66 22.49 26.41
C GLN A 51 3.80 23.43 25.21
N GLU A 52 4.63 24.47 25.32
CA GLU A 52 4.91 25.40 24.21
C GLU A 52 5.49 24.69 22.98
N VAL A 53 6.36 23.68 23.20
CA VAL A 53 6.94 22.89 22.09
C VAL A 53 5.86 22.06 21.44
N ILE A 54 4.99 21.42 22.24
CA ILE A 54 3.87 20.62 21.74
C ILE A 54 2.94 21.49 20.88
N ASP A 55 2.52 22.65 21.39
CA ASP A 55 1.59 23.54 20.69
C ASP A 55 2.19 24.07 19.38
N LYS A 56 3.48 24.42 19.39
CA LYS A 56 4.20 24.85 18.20
C LYS A 56 4.29 23.73 17.16
N THR A 57 4.67 22.52 17.56
CA THR A 57 4.75 21.37 16.65
C THR A 57 3.39 21.02 16.04
N LEU A 58 2.31 21.05 16.82
CA LEU A 58 0.95 20.80 16.32
C LEU A 58 0.51 21.84 15.29
N THR A 59 0.91 23.10 15.46
CA THR A 59 0.62 24.18 14.51
C THR A 59 1.35 23.99 13.19
N GLU A 60 2.66 23.69 13.25
CA GLU A 60 3.47 23.43 12.05
C GLU A 60 2.95 22.24 11.25
N ILE A 61 2.48 21.19 11.94
CA ILE A 61 1.99 19.97 11.29
C ILE A 61 0.61 20.16 10.68
N GLY A 62 -0.26 20.96 11.32
CA GLY A 62 -1.52 21.37 10.70
C GLY A 62 -1.31 21.99 9.32
N ASN A 63 -0.29 22.84 9.17
CA ASN A 63 0.06 23.43 7.88
C ASN A 63 0.59 22.38 6.89
N LEU A 64 1.47 21.47 7.32
CA LEU A 64 1.99 20.39 6.46
C LEU A 64 0.88 19.46 5.94
N MET A 65 -0.08 19.09 6.80
CA MET A 65 -1.19 18.22 6.41
C MET A 65 -2.01 18.80 5.26
N SER A 66 -2.15 20.13 5.17
CA SER A 66 -2.87 20.78 4.06
C SER A 66 -2.23 20.54 2.69
N TYR A 67 -0.90 20.39 2.63
CA TYR A 67 -0.17 20.06 1.40
C TYR A 67 -0.22 18.57 1.08
N ILE A 68 -0.16 17.71 2.11
CA ILE A 68 -0.20 16.25 1.95
C ILE A 68 -1.48 15.81 1.25
N VAL A 69 -2.62 16.49 1.48
CA VAL A 69 -3.88 16.18 0.81
C VAL A 69 -3.78 16.19 -0.71
N TRP A 70 -2.98 17.10 -1.27
CA TRP A 70 -2.80 17.23 -2.72
C TRP A 70 -1.77 16.26 -3.30
N ILE A 71 -0.76 15.91 -2.51
CA ILE A 71 0.38 15.10 -2.96
C ILE A 71 0.10 13.61 -2.77
N ALA A 72 -0.63 13.23 -1.71
CA ALA A 72 -0.85 11.84 -1.36
C ALA A 72 -1.55 11.03 -2.47
N PRO A 73 -2.64 11.50 -3.13
CA PRO A 73 -3.29 10.71 -4.17
C PRO A 73 -2.38 10.31 -5.34
N PRO A 74 -1.65 11.23 -6.01
CA PRO A 74 -0.72 10.83 -7.06
C PRO A 74 0.46 10.02 -6.50
N ALA A 75 0.92 10.29 -5.28
CA ALA A 75 1.98 9.50 -4.65
C ALA A 75 1.58 8.03 -4.46
N TYR A 76 0.33 7.74 -4.06
CA TYR A 76 -0.17 6.36 -3.98
C TYR A 76 -0.18 5.66 -5.34
N VAL A 77 -0.54 6.36 -6.42
CA VAL A 77 -0.50 5.81 -7.77
C VAL A 77 0.93 5.43 -8.18
N PHE A 78 1.87 6.36 -8.01
CA PHE A 78 3.28 6.09 -8.33
C PHE A 78 3.88 4.98 -7.48
N GLN A 79 3.63 5.00 -6.18
CA GLN A 79 4.09 3.95 -5.26
C GLN A 79 3.53 2.59 -5.68
N MET A 80 2.23 2.49 -5.94
CA MET A 80 1.60 1.22 -6.29
C MET A 80 1.95 0.73 -7.69
N LEU A 81 2.31 1.61 -8.63
CA LEU A 81 2.89 1.20 -9.91
C LEU A 81 4.23 0.48 -9.71
N ILE A 82 5.12 1.08 -8.91
CA ILE A 82 6.44 0.49 -8.63
C ILE A 82 6.28 -0.85 -7.91
N LEU A 83 5.49 -0.87 -6.84
CA LEU A 83 5.22 -2.10 -6.10
C LEU A 83 4.52 -3.14 -6.99
N GLY A 84 3.55 -2.71 -7.80
CA GLY A 84 2.84 -3.58 -8.73
C GLY A 84 3.79 -4.29 -9.70
N ALA A 85 4.74 -3.57 -10.29
CA ALA A 85 5.77 -4.14 -11.15
C ALA A 85 6.67 -5.14 -10.40
N LEU A 86 7.13 -4.77 -9.20
CA LEU A 86 8.00 -5.62 -8.37
C LEU A 86 7.33 -6.94 -7.99
N PHE A 87 6.08 -6.88 -7.54
CA PHE A 87 5.34 -8.07 -7.12
C PHE A 87 4.80 -8.90 -8.30
N GLY A 88 4.58 -8.29 -9.46
CA GLY A 88 4.37 -9.01 -10.72
C GLY A 88 5.63 -9.73 -11.22
N ALA A 89 6.81 -9.13 -11.03
CA ALA A 89 8.09 -9.81 -11.29
C ALA A 89 8.30 -10.97 -10.31
N LEU A 90 7.94 -10.79 -9.03
CA LEU A 90 7.95 -11.85 -8.03
C LEU A 90 7.01 -13.01 -8.41
N GLU A 91 5.80 -12.72 -8.91
CA GLU A 91 4.89 -13.76 -9.41
C GLU A 91 5.54 -14.56 -10.54
N SER A 92 6.11 -13.88 -11.53
CA SER A 92 6.84 -14.52 -12.63
C SER A 92 7.97 -15.41 -12.12
N PHE A 93 8.76 -14.91 -11.16
CA PHE A 93 9.83 -15.66 -10.52
C PHE A 93 9.29 -16.92 -9.83
N ILE A 94 8.21 -16.81 -9.06
CA ILE A 94 7.61 -17.94 -8.34
C ILE A 94 7.12 -19.01 -9.31
N ILE A 95 6.43 -18.61 -10.39
CA ILE A 95 5.95 -19.53 -11.44
C ILE A 95 7.12 -20.27 -12.08
N ASN A 96 8.17 -19.55 -12.49
CA ASN A 96 9.28 -20.16 -13.23
C ASN A 96 10.18 -21.00 -12.33
N ARG A 97 10.42 -20.56 -11.10
CA ARG A 97 11.34 -21.22 -10.16
C ARG A 97 10.71 -22.45 -9.52
N PHE A 98 9.47 -22.33 -9.05
CA PHE A 98 8.79 -23.38 -8.29
C PHE A 98 7.78 -24.17 -9.13
N ARG A 99 7.58 -23.81 -10.40
CA ARG A 99 6.63 -24.46 -11.33
C ARG A 99 5.20 -24.50 -10.79
N LEU A 100 4.81 -23.48 -10.01
CA LEU A 100 3.47 -23.36 -9.46
C LEU A 100 2.48 -22.93 -10.54
N ASN A 101 1.21 -23.25 -10.34
CA ASN A 101 0.17 -22.70 -11.19
C ASN A 101 0.07 -21.17 -10.99
N VAL A 102 -0.46 -20.49 -11.99
CA VAL A 102 -0.50 -19.02 -12.03
C VAL A 102 -1.30 -18.45 -10.85
N LEU A 103 -2.43 -19.06 -10.51
CA LEU A 103 -3.28 -18.61 -9.41
C LEU A 103 -2.58 -18.69 -8.05
N VAL A 104 -1.91 -19.81 -7.75
CA VAL A 104 -1.18 -19.97 -6.48
C VAL A 104 -0.01 -18.99 -6.43
N ALA A 105 0.69 -18.79 -7.54
CA ALA A 105 1.78 -17.80 -7.58
C ALA A 105 1.28 -16.36 -7.33
N ALA A 106 0.15 -15.96 -7.92
CA ALA A 106 -0.46 -14.65 -7.68
C ALA A 106 -0.85 -14.46 -6.20
N VAL A 107 -1.48 -15.48 -5.59
CA VAL A 107 -1.85 -15.46 -4.17
C VAL A 107 -0.61 -15.41 -3.27
N LEU A 108 0.44 -16.17 -3.59
CA LEU A 108 1.69 -16.12 -2.82
C LEU A 108 2.37 -14.76 -2.93
N SER A 109 2.46 -14.17 -4.13
CA SER A 109 2.99 -12.82 -4.31
C SER A 109 2.20 -11.79 -3.52
N GLY A 110 0.87 -11.85 -3.55
CA GLY A 110 -0.01 -11.00 -2.75
C GLY A 110 0.12 -11.23 -1.24
N GLY A 111 0.28 -12.48 -0.80
CA GLY A 111 0.57 -12.82 0.59
C GLY A 111 1.90 -12.25 1.07
N ILE A 112 2.95 -12.30 0.24
CA ILE A 112 4.25 -11.67 0.53
C ILE A 112 4.10 -10.15 0.59
N PHE A 113 3.31 -9.54 -0.30
CA PHE A 113 3.00 -8.11 -0.26
C PHE A 113 2.36 -7.73 1.09
N ILE A 114 1.27 -8.40 1.48
CA ILE A 114 0.56 -8.12 2.75
C ILE A 114 1.48 -8.34 3.95
N THR A 115 2.28 -9.41 3.92
CA THR A 115 3.17 -9.74 5.03
C THR A 115 4.27 -8.69 5.19
N THR A 116 4.95 -8.34 4.10
CA THR A 116 6.13 -7.46 4.16
C THR A 116 5.75 -5.99 4.34
N LEU A 117 4.64 -5.54 3.75
CA LEU A 117 4.24 -4.13 3.77
C LEU A 117 3.19 -3.80 4.84
N THR A 118 2.58 -4.79 5.48
CA THR A 118 1.53 -4.55 6.47
C THR A 118 1.73 -5.32 7.77
N ILE A 119 1.71 -6.66 7.72
CA ILE A 119 1.73 -7.47 8.94
C ILE A 119 3.05 -7.29 9.69
N LEU A 120 4.19 -7.38 8.99
CA LEU A 120 5.51 -7.28 9.61
C LEU A 120 5.74 -5.88 10.23
N PRO A 121 5.50 -4.74 9.53
CA PRO A 121 5.61 -3.42 10.14
C PRO A 121 4.73 -3.24 11.38
N ILE A 122 3.48 -3.69 11.34
CA ILE A 122 2.58 -3.59 12.49
C ILE A 122 3.05 -4.48 13.64
N ALA A 123 3.49 -5.71 13.37
CA ALA A 123 4.01 -6.61 14.39
C ALA A 123 5.26 -6.03 15.08
N VAL A 124 6.19 -5.49 14.29
CA VAL A 124 7.39 -4.82 14.81
C VAL A 124 7.02 -3.59 15.64
N LEU A 125 6.12 -2.73 15.14
CA LEU A 125 5.68 -1.55 15.88
C LEU A 125 4.93 -1.92 17.16
N THR A 126 4.16 -3.03 17.15
CA THR A 126 3.47 -3.54 18.34
C THR A 126 4.46 -3.98 19.42
N TYR A 127 5.58 -4.57 19.00
CA TYR A 127 6.63 -5.02 19.92
C TYR A 127 7.40 -3.84 20.54
N ILE A 128 7.70 -2.81 19.74
CA ILE A 128 8.53 -1.67 20.18
C ILE A 128 7.68 -0.62 20.91
N GLU A 129 6.54 -0.23 20.32
CA GLU A 129 5.70 0.89 20.77
C GLU A 129 4.20 0.51 20.68
N PRO A 130 3.71 -0.38 21.56
CA PRO A 130 2.33 -0.88 21.50
C PRO A 130 1.28 0.22 21.63
N LYS A 131 1.62 1.32 22.33
CA LYS A 131 0.72 2.47 22.48
C LYS A 131 0.48 3.18 21.15
N ILE A 132 1.49 3.31 20.29
CA ILE A 132 1.32 3.88 18.95
C ILE A 132 0.36 3.02 18.13
N VAL A 133 0.50 1.69 18.17
CA VAL A 133 -0.42 0.78 17.46
C VAL A 133 -1.86 0.94 17.97
N SER A 134 -2.05 1.09 19.29
CA SER A 134 -3.38 1.35 19.85
C SER A 134 -4.00 2.66 19.34
N ILE A 135 -3.18 3.72 19.20
CA ILE A 135 -3.61 5.02 18.67
C ILE A 135 -3.94 4.89 17.17
N ILE A 136 -3.16 4.14 16.39
CA ILE A 136 -3.45 3.85 14.98
C ILE A 136 -4.79 3.13 14.84
N LEU A 137 -4.98 2.03 15.56
CA LEU A 137 -6.19 1.19 15.46
C LEU A 137 -7.45 1.88 16.01
N LYS A 138 -7.30 2.91 16.85
CA LYS A 138 -8.39 3.79 17.28
C LYS A 138 -8.95 4.63 16.13
N HIS A 139 -8.10 5.05 15.19
CA HIS A 139 -8.49 5.95 14.09
C HIS A 139 -8.69 5.22 12.76
N ILE A 140 -7.84 4.23 12.47
CA ILE A 140 -7.86 3.50 11.21
C ILE A 140 -8.16 2.04 11.53
N ASN A 141 -9.30 1.55 11.03
CA ASN A 141 -9.66 0.16 11.22
C ASN A 141 -8.71 -0.78 10.45
N LEU A 142 -8.61 -2.02 10.92
CA LEU A 142 -7.72 -3.01 10.32
C LEU A 142 -8.06 -3.30 8.85
N ALA A 143 -9.35 -3.20 8.48
CA ALA A 143 -9.79 -3.41 7.11
C ALA A 143 -9.16 -2.38 6.14
N PHE A 144 -9.10 -1.10 6.53
CA PHE A 144 -8.49 -0.04 5.74
C PHE A 144 -6.98 -0.23 5.62
N ILE A 145 -6.32 -0.69 6.68
CA ILE A 145 -4.88 -1.02 6.67
C ILE A 145 -4.58 -2.18 5.70
N LEU A 146 -5.43 -3.21 5.68
CA LEU A 146 -5.25 -4.39 4.81
C LEU A 146 -5.73 -4.17 3.38
N MET A 147 -6.58 -3.16 3.14
CA MET A 147 -7.20 -2.86 1.86
C MET A 147 -6.23 -2.79 0.68
N PRO A 148 -5.06 -2.11 0.75
CA PRO A 148 -4.07 -2.10 -0.32
C PRO A 148 -3.70 -3.51 -0.80
N GLY A 149 -3.36 -4.39 0.14
CA GLY A 149 -2.90 -5.73 -0.16
C GLY A 149 -4.02 -6.63 -0.65
N ILE A 150 -5.22 -6.51 -0.08
CA ILE A 150 -6.39 -7.27 -0.52
C ILE A 150 -6.77 -6.90 -1.96
N ILE A 151 -6.87 -5.61 -2.27
CA ILE A 151 -7.23 -5.13 -3.62
C ILE A 151 -6.17 -5.56 -4.62
N TYR A 152 -4.88 -5.30 -4.33
CA TYR A 152 -3.79 -5.67 -5.21
C TYR A 152 -3.77 -7.17 -5.50
N THR A 153 -3.86 -8.01 -4.46
CA THR A 153 -3.84 -9.47 -4.59
C THR A 153 -5.03 -9.98 -5.41
N THR A 154 -6.22 -9.40 -5.17
CA THR A 154 -7.44 -9.76 -5.91
C THR A 154 -7.28 -9.43 -7.39
N LEU A 155 -6.83 -8.22 -7.71
CA LEU A 155 -6.63 -7.78 -9.09
C LEU A 155 -5.53 -8.59 -9.80
N LEU A 156 -4.40 -8.84 -9.13
CA LEU A 156 -3.33 -9.67 -9.68
C LEU A 156 -3.84 -11.08 -10.00
N THR A 157 -4.60 -11.68 -9.08
CA THR A 157 -5.19 -13.01 -9.28
C THR A 157 -6.17 -13.02 -10.47
N ILE A 158 -6.99 -11.98 -10.60
CA ILE A 158 -7.93 -11.84 -11.74
C ILE A 158 -7.15 -11.69 -13.06
N PHE A 159 -6.19 -10.77 -13.13
CA PHE A 159 -5.46 -10.52 -14.37
C PHE A 159 -4.62 -11.71 -14.81
N SER A 160 -4.01 -12.42 -13.87
CA SER A 160 -3.19 -13.59 -14.15
C SER A 160 -4.02 -14.85 -14.43
N GLY A 161 -5.20 -15.00 -13.80
CA GLY A 161 -6.02 -16.21 -13.85
C GLY A 161 -7.19 -16.21 -14.83
N VAL A 162 -7.74 -15.04 -15.16
CA VAL A 162 -8.98 -14.91 -15.95
C VAL A 162 -8.67 -14.41 -17.35
N LYS A 163 -9.29 -15.02 -18.37
CA LYS A 163 -9.18 -14.53 -19.74
C LYS A 163 -9.94 -13.21 -19.88
N GLY A 164 -9.26 -12.13 -20.25
CA GLY A 164 -9.86 -10.81 -20.47
C GLY A 164 -9.17 -9.97 -21.55
N PRO A 165 -9.66 -8.74 -21.80
CA PRO A 165 -9.14 -7.85 -22.86
C PRO A 165 -7.65 -7.51 -22.67
N TRP A 166 -7.16 -7.50 -21.42
CA TRP A 166 -5.74 -7.30 -21.09
C TRP A 166 -4.80 -8.38 -21.69
N ASN A 167 -5.33 -9.52 -22.10
CA ASN A 167 -4.53 -10.57 -22.76
C ASN A 167 -4.21 -10.24 -24.22
N LYS A 168 -5.00 -9.39 -24.87
CA LYS A 168 -4.83 -9.02 -26.28
C LYS A 168 -3.79 -7.93 -26.51
N VAL A 169 -3.46 -7.16 -25.47
CA VAL A 169 -2.45 -6.08 -25.50
C VAL A 169 -1.05 -6.61 -25.90
N LYS A 170 -0.88 -7.95 -25.93
CA LYS A 170 0.35 -8.64 -26.32
C LYS A 170 0.52 -8.92 -27.83
N GLU A 171 -0.54 -8.92 -28.63
CA GLU A 171 -0.42 -9.37 -30.04
C GLU A 171 -0.02 -8.25 -31.01
N GLU A 172 -0.27 -6.98 -30.68
CA GLU A 172 -0.08 -5.87 -31.63
C GLU A 172 1.29 -5.17 -31.54
N THR A 173 2.12 -5.47 -30.54
CA THR A 173 3.39 -4.74 -30.30
C THR A 173 4.65 -5.48 -30.72
N ILE A 174 4.54 -6.70 -31.26
CA ILE A 174 5.67 -7.45 -31.83
C ILE A 174 5.22 -8.21 -33.10
N SER A 175 4.91 -7.46 -34.15
CA SER A 175 5.03 -7.98 -35.52
C SER A 175 6.44 -7.63 -36.02
N PRO A 176 7.20 -8.60 -36.57
CA PRO A 176 8.54 -8.36 -37.10
C PRO A 176 8.57 -7.39 -38.29
#